data_AF-A0A917BMN4-F1
#
_entry.id   AF-A0A917BMN4-F1
#
_cell.length_a   1.000
_cell.length_b   1.000
_cell.length_c   1.000
_cell.angle_alpha   90.00
_cell.angle_beta   90.00
_cell.angle_gamma   90.00
#
_symmetry.space_group_name_H-M   'P 1'
#
loop_
_entity.id
_entity.type
_entity.pdbx_description
1 polymer ?
#
loop_
_entity_poly.entity_id
_entity_poly.type
_entity_poly.pdbx_seq_one_letter_code
_entity_poly.pdbx_strand_id
1 'polypeptide(L)'
;MSQHEDRAADCADVVLRLFEYVDHELGPLDGDRIRTHLEECGSCLAEYERDLLIKALVRRACACEQAPAELRTQILTRITATRVTWGQPG
;
A
#
# COMPACT_ATOMS: atom_id res chain seq x y z
N MET A 1 -2.97 0.48 -35.18
CA MET A 1 -3.05 1.10 -33.84
C MET A 1 -1.64 1.52 -33.49
N SER A 2 -1.46 2.78 -33.12
CA SER A 2 -0.14 3.42 -33.06
C SER A 2 0.45 3.26 -31.66
N GLN A 3 1.78 3.13 -31.56
CA GLN A 3 2.51 2.88 -30.29
C GLN A 3 2.25 3.93 -29.20
N HIS A 4 1.75 5.12 -29.57
CA HIS A 4 1.40 6.18 -28.64
C HIS A 4 0.06 5.93 -27.92
N GLU A 5 -0.87 5.24 -28.56
CA GLU A 5 -2.19 4.92 -27.98
C GLU A 5 -2.05 3.82 -26.91
N ASP A 6 -1.21 2.82 -27.18
CA ASP A 6 -0.92 1.73 -26.23
C ASP A 6 -0.27 2.25 -24.95
N ARG A 7 0.68 3.20 -25.07
CA ARG A 7 1.33 3.82 -23.90
C ARG A 7 0.37 4.66 -23.09
N ALA A 8 -0.58 5.35 -23.73
CA ALA A 8 -1.60 6.13 -23.04
C ALA A 8 -2.57 5.24 -22.25
N ALA A 9 -2.96 4.09 -22.81
CA ALA A 9 -3.78 3.10 -22.12
C ALA A 9 -3.05 2.52 -20.90
N ASP A 10 -1.76 2.17 -21.04
CA ASP A 10 -0.94 1.67 -19.93
C ASP A 10 -0.79 2.71 -18.80
N CYS A 11 -0.59 4.00 -19.15
CA CYS A 11 -0.56 5.08 -18.15
C CYS A 11 -1.90 5.22 -17.41
N ALA A 12 -3.03 5.10 -18.12
CA ALA A 12 -4.36 5.19 -17.51
C ALA A 12 -4.62 4.04 -16.53
N ASP A 13 -4.22 2.81 -16.90
CA ASP A 13 -4.33 1.63 -16.03
C ASP A 13 -3.47 1.76 -14.77
N VAL A 14 -2.26 2.31 -14.89
CA VAL A 14 -1.38 2.57 -13.74
C VAL A 14 -2.00 3.62 -12.82
N VAL A 15 -2.42 4.77 -13.37
CA VAL A 15 -3.01 5.86 -12.58
C VAL A 15 -4.26 5.40 -11.83
N LEU A 16 -5.09 4.55 -12.44
CA LEU A 16 -6.29 3.99 -11.78
C LEU A 16 -5.96 3.18 -10.51
N ARG A 17 -4.76 2.58 -10.45
CA ARG A 17 -4.34 1.68 -9.37
C ARG A 17 -3.30 2.28 -8.42
N LEU A 18 -2.92 3.54 -8.61
CA LEU A 18 -1.91 4.18 -7.76
C LEU A 18 -2.32 4.23 -6.29
N PHE A 19 -3.60 4.43 -5.98
CA PHE A 19 -4.09 4.40 -4.59
C PHE A 19 -3.85 3.05 -3.92
N GLU A 20 -4.22 1.95 -4.60
CA GLU A 20 -3.99 0.58 -4.11
C GLU A 20 -2.49 0.31 -3.92
N TYR A 21 -1.65 0.81 -4.84
CA TYR A 21 -0.20 0.68 -4.76
C TYR A 21 0.38 1.45 -3.56
N VAL A 22 -0.06 2.70 -3.36
CA VAL A 22 0.32 3.57 -2.24
C VAL A 22 -0.09 2.96 -0.90
N ASP A 23 -1.22 2.25 -0.84
CA ASP A 23 -1.73 1.57 0.35
C ASP A 23 -1.17 0.15 0.55
N HIS A 24 -0.34 -0.33 -0.38
CA HIS A 24 0.22 -1.69 -0.39
C HIS A 24 -0.85 -2.80 -0.45
N GLU A 25 -1.95 -2.53 -1.15
CA GLU A 25 -3.08 -3.43 -1.30
C GLU A 25 -3.04 -4.25 -2.60
N LEU A 26 -1.98 -4.08 -3.39
CA LEU A 26 -1.75 -4.81 -4.62
C LEU A 26 -1.09 -6.17 -4.39
N GLY A 27 -1.47 -7.15 -5.21
CA GLY A 27 -0.73 -8.40 -5.35
C GLY A 27 0.68 -8.16 -5.89
N PRO A 28 1.63 -9.09 -5.65
CA PRO A 28 3.04 -8.90 -6.00
C PRO A 28 3.25 -8.63 -7.49
N LEU A 29 2.53 -9.34 -8.37
CA LEU A 29 2.64 -9.16 -9.82
C LEU A 29 2.19 -7.76 -10.27
N ASP A 30 1.10 -7.25 -9.72
CA ASP A 30 0.56 -5.93 -10.06
C ASP A 30 1.46 -4.82 -9.51
N GLY A 31 1.96 -4.99 -8.28
CA GLY A 31 2.89 -4.05 -7.67
C GLY A 31 4.22 -3.96 -8.43
N ASP A 32 4.72 -5.09 -8.94
CA ASP A 32 5.92 -5.12 -9.77
C ASP A 32 5.71 -4.39 -11.10
N ARG A 33 4.56 -4.62 -11.76
CA ARG A 33 4.22 -3.93 -13.02
C ARG A 33 4.15 -2.42 -12.84
N ILE A 34 3.45 -1.93 -11.80
CA ILE A 34 3.36 -0.50 -11.52
C ILE A 34 4.74 0.08 -11.21
N ARG A 35 5.56 -0.60 -10.40
CA ARG A 35 6.92 -0.15 -10.10
C ARG A 35 7.75 0.04 -11.36
N THR A 36 7.78 -0.95 -12.25
CA THR A 36 8.50 -0.85 -13.52
C THR A 36 8.00 0.32 -14.37
N HIS A 37 6.68 0.52 -14.46
CA HIS A 37 6.13 1.66 -15.20
C HIS A 37 6.56 3.00 -14.60
N LEU A 38 6.56 3.14 -13.27
CA LEU A 38 6.99 4.37 -12.59
C LEU A 38 8.48 4.69 -12.82
N GLU A 39 9.33 3.68 -13.00
CA GLU A 39 10.76 3.85 -13.35
C GLU A 39 10.95 4.43 -14.77
N GLU A 40 10.01 4.18 -15.68
CA GLU A 40 10.11 4.56 -17.10
C GLU A 40 9.21 5.77 -17.47
N CYS A 41 8.27 6.14 -16.61
CA CYS A 41 7.22 7.12 -16.91
C CYS A 41 7.16 8.26 -15.87
N GLY A 42 7.83 9.38 -16.18
CA GLY A 42 7.89 10.55 -15.30
C GLY A 42 6.53 11.20 -14.99
N SER A 43 5.54 11.12 -15.91
CA SER A 43 4.20 11.66 -15.64
C SER A 43 3.46 10.83 -14.59
N CYS A 44 3.55 9.50 -14.65
CA CYS A 44 2.93 8.63 -13.67
C CYS A 44 3.67 8.68 -12.32
N LEU A 45 4.99 8.89 -12.35
CA LEU A 45 5.77 9.17 -11.13
C LEU A 45 5.29 10.43 -10.41
N ALA A 46 5.02 11.51 -11.15
CA ALA A 46 4.48 12.74 -10.57
C ALA A 46 3.09 12.53 -9.91
N GLU A 47 2.22 11.72 -10.52
CA GLU A 47 0.93 11.35 -9.92
C GLU A 47 1.09 10.51 -8.66
N TYR A 48 2.02 9.55 -8.66
CA TYR A 48 2.35 8.75 -7.47
C TYR A 48 2.86 9.62 -6.32
N GLU A 49 3.77 10.56 -6.59
CA GLU A 49 4.28 11.50 -5.59
C GLU A 49 3.15 12.40 -5.04
N ARG A 50 2.23 12.85 -5.90
CA ARG A 50 1.04 13.60 -5.49
C ARG A 50 0.18 12.79 -4.51
N ASP A 51 -0.09 11.52 -4.80
CA ASP A 51 -0.91 10.68 -3.93
C ASP A 51 -0.21 10.38 -2.59
N LEU A 52 1.13 10.21 -2.58
CA LEU A 52 1.91 10.11 -1.34
C LEU A 52 1.79 11.37 -0.47
N LEU A 53 1.88 12.55 -1.08
CA LEU A 53 1.72 13.82 -0.37
C LEU A 53 0.32 13.96 0.22
N ILE A 54 -0.72 13.60 -0.53
CA ILE A 54 -2.10 13.61 -0.04
C ILE A 54 -2.25 12.66 1.16
N LYS A 55 -1.75 11.43 1.06
CA LYS A 55 -1.78 10.45 2.17
C LYS A 55 -1.06 10.97 3.41
N ALA A 56 0.08 11.64 3.24
CA ALA A 56 0.82 12.25 4.35
C ALA A 56 0.04 13.40 5.01
N LEU A 57 -0.62 14.25 4.20
CA LEU A 57 -1.45 15.34 4.70
C LEU A 57 -2.66 14.83 5.49
N VAL A 58 -3.38 13.84 4.97
CA VAL A 58 -4.51 13.21 5.68
C VAL A 58 -4.06 12.62 7.01
N ARG A 59 -2.96 11.85 7.00
CA ARG A 59 -2.39 11.28 8.23
C ARG A 59 -2.08 12.36 9.27
N ARG A 60 -1.48 13.48 8.86
CA ARG A 60 -1.15 14.60 9.75
C ARG A 60 -2.41 15.24 10.32
N ALA A 61 -3.44 15.45 9.50
CA ALA A 61 -4.70 16.05 9.94
C ALA A 61 -5.46 15.16 10.92
N CYS A 62 -5.39 13.84 10.74
CA CYS A 62 -6.05 12.85 11.61
C CYS A 62 -5.20 12.42 12.83
N ALA A 63 -3.95 12.90 12.96
CA ALA A 63 -3.04 12.48 14.04
C ALA A 63 -3.48 12.91 15.46
N CYS A 64 -4.53 13.72 15.58
CA CYS A 64 -5.12 14.11 16.86
C CYS A 64 -5.97 12.99 17.52
N GLU A 65 -6.31 11.93 16.78
CA GLU A 65 -7.07 10.79 17.30
C GLU A 65 -6.11 9.63 17.66
N GLN A 66 -5.59 9.65 18.89
CA GLN A 66 -4.76 8.55 19.39
C GLN A 66 -5.62 7.32 19.69
N ALA A 67 -5.18 6.16 19.23
CA ALA A 67 -5.80 4.88 19.59
C ALA A 67 -5.73 4.67 21.12
N PRO A 68 -6.78 4.11 21.77
CA PRO A 68 -6.77 3.86 23.20
C PRO A 68 -5.59 2.97 23.64
N ALA A 69 -5.00 3.27 24.80
CA ALA A 69 -3.86 2.53 25.33
C ALA A 69 -4.19 1.06 25.59
N GLU A 70 -5.44 0.76 25.93
CA GLU A 70 -5.95 -0.58 26.14
C GLU A 70 -5.86 -1.43 24.87
N LEU A 71 -6.12 -0.84 23.70
CA LEU A 71 -6.01 -1.54 22.41
C LEU A 71 -4.55 -1.92 22.13
N ARG A 72 -3.63 -0.99 22.37
CA ARG A 72 -2.19 -1.25 22.24
C ARG A 72 -1.73 -2.40 23.14
N THR A 73 -2.13 -2.38 24.40
CA THR A 73 -1.84 -3.45 25.36
C THR A 73 -2.37 -4.79 24.88
N GLN A 74 -3.64 -4.84 24.45
CA GLN A 74 -4.26 -6.07 23.93
C GLN A 74 -3.52 -6.64 22.71
N ILE A 75 -3.15 -5.78 21.75
CA ILE A 75 -2.40 -6.19 20.55
C ILE A 75 -1.06 -6.81 20.94
N LEU A 76 -0.28 -6.13 21.79
CA LEU A 76 1.02 -6.62 22.23
C LEU A 76 0.91 -7.93 23.00
N THR A 77 -0.05 -8.06 23.91
CA THR A 77 -0.32 -9.32 24.62
C THR A 77 -0.59 -10.47 23.66
N ARG A 78 -1.40 -10.26 22.62
CA ARG A 78 -1.72 -11.30 21.63
C ARG A 78 -0.52 -11.68 20.77
N ILE A 79 0.32 -10.72 20.38
CA ILE A 79 1.53 -10.98 19.58
C ILE A 79 2.58 -11.73 20.40
N THR A 80 2.74 -11.40 21.69
CA THR A 80 3.77 -11.98 22.55
C THR A 80 3.34 -13.30 23.21
N ALA A 81 2.05 -13.65 23.19
CA ALA A 81 1.57 -14.91 23.74
C ALA A 81 2.07 -16.11 22.92
N THR A 82 3.19 -16.70 23.34
CA THR A 82 3.71 -17.96 22.78
C THR A 82 2.74 -19.09 23.09
N ARG A 83 1.99 -19.55 22.09
CA ARG A 83 1.14 -20.75 22.23
C ARG A 83 2.03 -21.99 22.13
N VAL A 84 2.40 -22.56 23.27
CA VAL A 84 3.01 -23.90 23.34
C VAL A 84 1.89 -24.95 23.25
N THR A 85 1.54 -25.39 22.04
CA THR A 85 0.75 -26.63 21.90
C THR A 85 1.72 -27.81 21.84
N TRP A 86 2.01 -28.42 22.97
CA TRP A 86 2.59 -29.77 22.94
C TRP A 86 1.51 -30.75 22.48
N GLY A 87 1.82 -31.51 21.43
CA GLY A 87 0.98 -32.59 20.94
C GLY A 87 0.71 -33.59 22.07
N GLN A 88 -0.56 -33.88 22.30
CA GLN A 88 -1.00 -34.96 23.16
C GLN A 88 -0.53 -36.28 22.53
N PRO A 89 0.38 -37.05 23.16
CA PRO A 89 0.53 -38.44 22.78
C PRO A 89 -0.67 -39.19 23.39
N GLY A 90 -1.55 -39.69 22.53
CA GLY A 90 -2.46 -40.78 22.87
C GLY A 90 -1.73 -42.11 22.87
#